data_AF-A8U3A0-F1
#
_entry.id   AF-A8U3A0-F1
#
_cell.length_a   1.000
_cell.length_b   1.000
_cell.length_c   1.000
_cell.angle_alpha   90.00
_cell.angle_beta   90.00
_cell.angle_gamma   90.00
#
_symmetry.space_group_name_H-M   'P 1'
#
loop_
_entity.id
_entity.type
_entity.pdbx_description
1 polymer ?
#
loop_
_entity_poly.entity_id
_entity_poly.type
_entity_poly.pdbx_seq_one_letter_code
_entity_poly.pdbx_strand_id
1 'polypeptide(L)'
;MTNHAAFAHADAPLFLFHLLEFCGVPFDIDIAGLNDRWADPQNIDSWCQMVVKHTEDSIDILTECPETGIWRMEADGSVHYNRFDYHRRAVESEAEAFFLRIQRPGDYRYEGADLGILVTRGRAMDNKFQLTDRSRQWIDGIRSHFKGRPLAAAAPVPAQLENHQFKIL
;
A
#
# COMPACT_ATOMS: atom_id res chain seq x y z
N MET A 1 -1.36 -5.34 -10.39
CA MET A 1 -2.82 -5.33 -10.63
C MET A 1 -3.53 -5.48 -9.28
N THR A 2 -4.27 -4.45 -8.85
CA THR A 2 -4.93 -4.33 -7.52
C THR A 2 -6.36 -4.86 -7.51
N ASN A 3 -7.09 -4.78 -8.62
CA ASN A 3 -8.43 -5.32 -8.76
C ASN A 3 -8.38 -6.77 -9.26
N HIS A 4 -8.97 -7.70 -8.51
CA HIS A 4 -9.31 -9.02 -9.00
C HIS A 4 -10.82 -9.10 -8.86
N ALA A 5 -11.54 -9.19 -9.98
CA ALA A 5 -12.95 -9.54 -9.95
C ALA A 5 -13.03 -10.98 -9.45
N ALA A 6 -13.10 -11.20 -8.14
CA ALA A 6 -13.25 -12.54 -7.56
C ALA A 6 -14.48 -13.24 -8.14
N PHE A 7 -15.51 -12.44 -8.49
CA PHE A 7 -16.68 -12.85 -9.25
C PHE A 7 -16.37 -13.51 -10.60
N ALA A 8 -15.28 -13.13 -11.29
CA ALA A 8 -14.89 -13.75 -12.55
C ALA A 8 -14.46 -15.23 -12.40
N HIS A 9 -14.19 -15.70 -11.17
CA HIS A 9 -13.96 -17.13 -10.89
C HIS A 9 -15.26 -17.92 -10.66
N ALA A 10 -16.40 -17.24 -10.50
CA ALA A 10 -17.69 -17.87 -10.32
C ALA A 10 -18.37 -18.23 -11.66
N ASP A 11 -18.01 -17.53 -12.74
CA ASP A 11 -18.48 -17.83 -14.09
C ASP A 11 -17.53 -18.79 -14.82
N ALA A 12 -18.06 -19.47 -15.84
CA ALA A 12 -17.24 -20.28 -16.74
C ALA A 12 -16.16 -19.41 -17.41
N PRO A 13 -14.88 -19.85 -17.44
CA PRO A 13 -13.83 -19.11 -18.14
C PRO A 13 -14.22 -18.82 -19.60
N LEU A 14 -14.19 -17.54 -20.01
CA LEU A 14 -14.71 -17.12 -21.32
C LEU A 14 -14.06 -17.82 -22.51
N PHE A 15 -12.82 -18.31 -22.36
CA PHE A 15 -12.15 -19.06 -23.42
C PHE A 15 -12.83 -20.40 -23.75
N LEU A 16 -13.62 -20.97 -22.84
CA LEU A 16 -14.36 -22.21 -23.08
C LEU A 16 -15.40 -22.05 -24.18
N PHE A 17 -16.00 -20.86 -24.35
CA PHE A 17 -16.94 -20.61 -25.44
C PHE A 17 -16.25 -20.65 -26.81
N HIS A 18 -14.99 -20.21 -26.90
CA HIS A 18 -14.20 -20.39 -28.12
C HIS A 18 -13.88 -21.86 -28.41
N LEU A 19 -13.69 -22.67 -27.36
CA LEU A 19 -13.46 -24.10 -27.53
C LEU A 19 -14.73 -24.83 -27.98
N LEU A 20 -15.90 -24.48 -27.44
CA LEU A 20 -17.19 -25.02 -27.87
C LEU A 20 -17.45 -24.70 -29.34
N GLU A 21 -17.22 -23.45 -29.75
CA GLU A 21 -17.30 -23.00 -31.14
C GLU A 21 -16.36 -23.83 -32.04
N PHE A 22 -15.10 -24.00 -31.64
CA PHE A 22 -14.11 -24.78 -32.38
C PHE A 22 -14.50 -26.25 -32.53
N CYS A 23 -15.08 -26.84 -31.48
CA CYS A 23 -15.55 -28.23 -31.48
C CYS A 23 -16.91 -28.42 -32.18
N GLY A 24 -17.54 -27.35 -32.68
CA GLY A 24 -18.86 -27.41 -33.30
C GLY A 24 -19.98 -27.80 -32.33
N VAL A 25 -19.79 -27.55 -31.03
CA VAL A 25 -20.79 -27.82 -29.99
C VAL A 25 -21.70 -26.59 -29.88
N PRO A 26 -23.02 -26.71 -30.09
CA PRO A 26 -23.92 -25.59 -29.96
C PRO A 26 -24.00 -25.13 -28.50
N PHE A 27 -23.99 -23.81 -28.30
CA PHE A 27 -24.17 -23.19 -26.99
C PHE A 27 -25.04 -21.93 -27.12
N ASP A 28 -25.61 -21.51 -26.00
CA ASP A 28 -26.35 -20.26 -25.86
C ASP A 28 -25.75 -19.46 -24.70
N ILE A 29 -25.55 -18.16 -24.90
CA ILE A 29 -24.95 -17.26 -23.91
C ILE A 29 -25.64 -15.90 -23.95
N ASP A 30 -26.16 -15.48 -22.81
CA ASP A 30 -26.67 -14.12 -22.62
C ASP A 30 -25.52 -13.15 -22.34
N ILE A 31 -25.01 -12.53 -23.40
CA ILE A 31 -23.92 -11.55 -23.33
C ILE A 31 -24.33 -10.32 -22.50
N ALA A 32 -25.58 -9.87 -22.63
CA ALA A 32 -26.07 -8.70 -21.92
C ALA A 32 -26.14 -8.99 -20.42
N GLY A 33 -26.77 -10.10 -20.04
CA GLY A 33 -26.84 -10.53 -18.64
C GLY A 33 -25.47 -10.79 -18.02
N LEU A 34 -24.51 -11.34 -18.78
CA LEU A 34 -23.13 -11.50 -18.30
C LEU A 34 -22.48 -10.14 -18.00
N ASN A 35 -22.57 -9.20 -18.93
CA ASN A 35 -22.00 -7.86 -18.78
C ASN A 35 -22.63 -7.10 -17.62
N ASP A 36 -23.97 -7.16 -17.48
CA ASP A 36 -24.68 -6.49 -16.40
C ASP A 36 -24.23 -6.99 -15.02
N ARG A 37 -24.03 -8.31 -14.87
CA ARG A 37 -23.48 -8.88 -13.64
C ARG A 37 -22.05 -8.44 -13.38
N TRP A 38 -21.18 -8.46 -14.39
CA TRP A 38 -19.76 -8.12 -14.23
C TRP A 38 -19.55 -6.62 -13.95
N ALA A 39 -20.42 -5.78 -14.49
CA ALA A 39 -20.41 -4.34 -14.28
C ALA A 39 -21.05 -3.91 -12.95
N ASP A 40 -21.75 -4.81 -12.25
CA ASP A 40 -22.34 -4.51 -10.95
C ASP A 40 -21.23 -4.08 -9.96
N PRO A 41 -21.31 -2.85 -9.40
CA PRO A 41 -20.34 -2.37 -8.43
C PRO A 41 -20.18 -3.26 -7.21
N GLN A 42 -21.20 -4.05 -6.84
CA GLN A 42 -21.12 -5.01 -5.74
C GLN A 42 -20.18 -6.19 -6.05
N ASN A 43 -19.98 -6.51 -7.32
CA ASN A 43 -19.08 -7.57 -7.79
C ASN A 43 -17.64 -7.08 -8.03
N ILE A 44 -17.41 -5.77 -7.91
CA ILE A 44 -16.11 -5.14 -8.07
C ILE A 44 -15.52 -4.88 -6.69
N ASP A 45 -14.55 -5.72 -6.32
CA ASP A 45 -13.78 -5.49 -5.10
C ASP A 45 -13.03 -4.15 -5.17
N SER A 46 -13.35 -3.26 -4.24
CA SER A 46 -12.62 -2.00 -4.08
C SER A 46 -11.30 -2.28 -3.36
N TRP A 47 -10.19 -1.93 -4.01
CA TRP A 47 -8.85 -1.99 -3.44
C TRP A 47 -8.16 -0.65 -3.60
N CYS A 48 -7.36 -0.28 -2.61
CA CYS A 48 -6.51 0.90 -2.66
C CYS A 48 -5.06 0.55 -2.35
N GLN A 49 -4.15 1.31 -2.95
CA GLN A 49 -2.73 1.32 -2.63
C GLN A 49 -2.33 2.76 -2.28
N MET A 50 -1.72 2.93 -1.11
CA MET A 50 -1.18 4.21 -0.63
C MET A 50 0.32 4.09 -0.43
N VAL A 51 1.07 5.10 -0.88
CA VAL A 51 2.50 5.22 -0.56
C VAL A 51 2.64 6.09 0.68
N VAL A 52 3.17 5.52 1.75
CA VAL A 52 3.36 6.20 3.03
C VAL A 52 4.72 6.90 2.99
N LYS A 53 4.72 8.22 3.08
CA LYS A 53 5.93 9.05 3.10
C LYS A 53 6.26 9.52 4.51
N HIS A 54 7.50 9.91 4.75
CA HIS A 54 7.84 10.83 5.83
C HIS A 54 7.49 12.26 5.40
N THR A 55 6.82 13.02 6.25
CA THR A 55 6.33 14.37 5.88
C THR A 55 6.82 15.47 6.80
N GLU A 56 7.59 15.13 7.84
CA GLU A 56 8.21 16.14 8.70
C GLU A 56 9.51 16.60 8.06
N ASP A 57 9.81 17.90 8.18
CA ASP A 57 11.10 18.49 7.84
C ASP A 57 12.14 18.12 8.91
N SER A 58 12.54 16.85 8.88
CA SER A 58 13.50 16.26 9.80
C SER A 58 14.35 15.22 9.09
N ILE A 59 15.58 15.03 9.57
CA ILE A 59 16.49 14.00 9.08
C ILE A 59 17.00 13.17 10.26
N ASP A 60 16.77 11.87 10.21
CA ASP A 60 17.25 10.91 11.20
C ASP A 60 17.68 9.59 10.56
N ILE A 61 18.31 8.72 11.37
CA ILE A 61 18.62 7.34 10.98
C ILE A 61 17.60 6.44 11.65
N LEU A 62 16.90 5.63 10.87
CA LEU A 62 15.92 4.69 11.41
C LEU A 62 16.59 3.64 12.29
N THR A 63 16.05 3.46 13.49
CA THR A 63 16.45 2.41 14.44
C THR A 63 15.45 1.27 14.48
N GLU A 64 14.17 1.56 14.23
CA GLU A 64 13.10 0.57 14.15
C GLU A 64 12.20 0.88 12.95
N CYS A 65 11.79 -0.17 12.22
CA CYS A 65 10.86 -0.07 11.10
C CYS A 65 9.81 -1.20 11.19
N PRO A 66 8.52 -0.92 10.91
CA PRO A 66 7.47 -1.94 10.88
C PRO A 66 7.76 -3.05 9.87
N GLU A 67 7.44 -4.30 10.21
CA GLU A 67 7.63 -5.44 9.32
C GLU A 67 6.68 -5.42 8.11
N THR A 68 7.16 -5.96 6.99
CA THR A 68 6.29 -6.32 5.85
C THR A 68 5.35 -7.45 6.27
N GLY A 69 4.06 -7.31 5.98
CA GLY A 69 3.07 -8.33 6.30
C GLY A 69 1.66 -7.76 6.43
N ILE A 70 0.78 -8.52 7.08
CA ILE A 70 -0.58 -8.11 7.39
C ILE A 70 -0.60 -7.41 8.74
N TRP A 71 -1.22 -6.23 8.73
CA TRP A 71 -1.48 -5.40 9.89
C TRP A 71 -2.99 -5.31 10.10
N ARG A 72 -3.40 -5.11 11.34
CA ARG A 72 -4.80 -4.96 11.73
C ARG A 72 -5.00 -3.64 12.48
N MET A 73 -6.10 -2.97 12.17
CA MET A 73 -6.56 -1.78 12.86
C MET A 73 -7.72 -2.14 13.77
N GLU A 74 -7.62 -1.79 15.04
CA GLU A 74 -8.66 -1.99 16.03
C GLU A 74 -9.72 -0.88 15.98
N ALA A 75 -10.83 -1.08 16.70
CA ALA A 75 -11.96 -0.14 16.71
C ALA A 75 -11.59 1.26 17.26
N ASP A 76 -10.53 1.34 18.07
CA ASP A 76 -9.99 2.59 18.61
C ASP A 76 -9.01 3.29 17.65
N GLY A 77 -8.74 2.70 16.48
CA GLY A 77 -7.79 3.20 15.48
C GLY A 77 -6.34 2.79 15.70
N SER A 78 -6.03 2.01 16.74
CA SER A 78 -4.68 1.49 16.95
C SER A 78 -4.33 0.42 15.90
N VAL A 79 -3.10 0.47 15.40
CA VAL A 79 -2.61 -0.41 14.33
C VAL A 79 -1.49 -1.29 14.86
N HIS A 80 -1.62 -2.61 14.73
CA HIS A 80 -0.64 -3.58 15.19
C HIS A 80 -0.36 -4.65 14.13
N TYR A 81 0.84 -5.22 14.21
CA TYR A 81 1.25 -6.31 13.34
C TYR A 81 0.44 -7.56 13.68
N ASN A 82 -0.12 -8.21 12.66
CA ASN A 82 -0.92 -9.42 12.83
C ASN A 82 -0.10 -10.66 12.43
N ARG A 83 0.32 -10.73 11.16
CA ARG A 83 1.02 -11.92 10.64
C ARG A 83 1.88 -11.59 9.42
N PHE A 84 2.91 -12.39 9.20
CA PHE A 84 3.66 -12.35 7.95
C PHE A 84 2.80 -12.90 6.81
N ASP A 85 2.82 -12.20 5.68
CA ASP A 85 2.35 -12.71 4.40
C ASP A 85 3.17 -12.02 3.30
N TYR A 86 3.16 -12.58 2.10
CA TYR A 86 3.79 -12.02 0.90
C TYR A 86 2.76 -11.64 -0.17
N HIS A 87 1.48 -11.96 0.06
CA HIS A 87 0.36 -11.66 -0.81
C HIS A 87 -0.60 -10.66 -0.17
N ARG A 88 -0.76 -9.50 -0.83
CA ARG A 88 -1.80 -8.52 -0.51
C ARG A 88 -3.24 -9.08 -0.50
N ARG A 89 -3.47 -10.25 -1.12
CA ARG A 89 -4.79 -10.90 -1.20
C ARG A 89 -5.22 -11.54 0.13
N ALA A 90 -4.29 -11.72 1.06
CA ALA A 90 -4.59 -12.22 2.39
C ALA A 90 -5.31 -11.19 3.29
N VAL A 91 -5.53 -9.96 2.79
CA VAL A 91 -6.35 -8.93 3.46
C VAL A 91 -7.83 -9.29 3.32
N GLU A 92 -8.45 -9.61 4.45
CA GLU A 92 -9.83 -10.13 4.48
C GLU A 92 -10.89 -9.03 4.62
N SER A 93 -10.53 -7.88 5.19
CA SER A 93 -11.47 -6.79 5.49
C SER A 93 -10.81 -5.42 5.40
N GLU A 94 -11.60 -4.36 5.54
CA GLU A 94 -11.09 -2.98 5.61
C GLU A 94 -10.36 -2.65 6.93
N ALA A 95 -10.48 -3.53 7.93
CA ALA A 95 -9.72 -3.48 9.18
C ALA A 95 -8.36 -4.19 9.09
N GLU A 96 -8.05 -4.81 7.95
CA GLU A 96 -6.72 -5.35 7.66
C GLU A 96 -6.05 -4.57 6.52
N ALA A 97 -4.72 -4.55 6.54
CA ALA A 97 -3.90 -3.99 5.48
C ALA A 97 -2.65 -4.82 5.26
N PHE A 98 -2.21 -4.92 4.01
CA PHE A 98 -0.87 -5.42 3.70
C PHE A 98 0.09 -4.24 3.62
N PHE A 99 1.13 -4.25 4.46
CA PHE A 99 2.20 -3.27 4.42
C PHE A 99 3.44 -3.88 3.79
N LEU A 100 4.01 -3.19 2.79
CA LEU A 100 5.31 -3.49 2.20
C LEU A 100 6.31 -2.43 2.63
N ARG A 101 7.26 -2.82 3.49
CA ARG A 101 8.34 -1.95 3.97
C ARG A 101 9.30 -1.60 2.83
N ILE A 102 9.61 -0.31 2.68
CA ILE A 102 10.66 0.18 1.78
C ILE A 102 11.95 0.46 2.58
N GLN A 103 11.87 1.25 3.66
CA GLN A 103 13.05 1.58 4.48
C GLN A 103 13.32 0.58 5.60
N ARG A 104 14.59 0.36 5.93
CA ARG A 104 15.06 -0.58 6.95
C ARG A 104 15.83 0.16 8.05
N PRO A 105 16.02 -0.46 9.24
CA PRO A 105 16.91 0.11 10.24
C PRO A 105 18.31 0.38 9.65
N GLY A 106 18.84 1.56 9.90
CA GLY A 106 20.08 2.08 9.32
C GLY A 106 19.88 3.03 8.14
N ASP A 107 18.71 3.05 7.51
CA ASP A 107 18.42 3.98 6.43
C ASP A 107 18.17 5.41 6.96
N TYR A 108 18.45 6.40 6.12
CA TYR A 108 18.08 7.78 6.40
C TYR A 108 16.59 8.01 6.08
N ARG A 109 15.89 8.62 7.04
CA ARG A 109 14.54 9.15 6.83
C ARG A 109 14.63 10.67 6.77
N TYR A 110 14.10 11.24 5.70
CA TYR A 110 14.09 12.66 5.38
C TYR A 110 12.74 13.04 4.78
N GLU A 111 12.42 14.34 4.72
CA GLU A 111 11.14 14.80 4.17
C GLU A 111 10.92 14.26 2.75
N GLY A 112 9.75 13.65 2.52
CA GLY A 112 9.37 13.07 1.24
C GLY A 112 9.84 11.63 1.00
N ALA A 113 10.68 11.08 1.89
CA ALA A 113 11.16 9.71 1.78
C ALA A 113 10.01 8.69 1.83
N ASP A 114 10.04 7.70 0.94
CA ASP A 114 9.05 6.61 0.91
C ASP A 114 9.34 5.58 1.99
N LEU A 115 8.46 5.49 2.99
CA LEU A 115 8.60 4.57 4.13
C LEU A 115 8.10 3.17 3.79
N GLY A 116 7.00 3.09 3.03
CA GLY A 116 6.42 1.83 2.59
C GLY A 116 5.13 2.01 1.80
N ILE A 117 4.57 0.89 1.36
CA ILE A 117 3.33 0.84 0.59
C ILE A 117 2.27 0.12 1.43
N LEU A 118 1.12 0.75 1.62
CA LEU A 118 -0.04 0.13 2.27
C LEU A 118 -1.07 -0.25 1.22
N VAL A 119 -1.52 -1.50 1.26
CA VAL A 119 -2.61 -2.02 0.41
C VAL A 119 -3.78 -2.38 1.30
N THR A 120 -4.94 -1.80 1.01
CA THR A 120 -6.17 -1.95 1.81
C THR A 120 -7.36 -2.29 0.91
N ARG A 121 -8.40 -2.87 1.51
CA ARG A 121 -9.73 -2.92 0.88
C ARG A 121 -10.46 -1.59 1.06
N GLY A 122 -11.34 -1.29 0.12
CA GLY A 122 -12.11 -0.06 0.07
C GLY A 122 -11.37 1.12 -0.57
N ARG A 123 -12.08 2.24 -0.70
CA ARG A 123 -11.55 3.50 -1.22
C ARG A 123 -10.76 4.22 -0.13
N ALA A 124 -9.61 4.81 -0.49
CA ALA A 124 -8.87 5.67 0.42
C ALA A 124 -9.30 7.13 0.41
N MET A 125 -10.06 7.54 -0.60
CA MET A 125 -10.51 8.93 -0.76
C MET A 125 -12.03 9.01 -0.92
N ASP A 126 -12.59 10.14 -0.52
CA ASP A 126 -13.97 10.50 -0.79
C ASP A 126 -14.15 11.09 -2.20
N ASN A 127 -15.38 11.45 -2.56
CA ASN A 127 -15.71 12.03 -3.86
C ASN A 127 -15.13 13.45 -4.08
N LYS A 128 -14.51 14.05 -3.05
CA LYS A 128 -13.82 15.34 -3.09
C LYS A 128 -12.30 15.18 -3.11
N PHE A 129 -11.81 13.96 -3.36
CA PHE A 129 -10.39 13.61 -3.39
C PHE A 129 -9.66 13.84 -2.06
N GLN A 130 -10.38 13.83 -0.94
CA GLN A 130 -9.80 13.92 0.40
C GLN A 130 -9.60 12.52 0.96
N LEU A 131 -8.48 12.30 1.67
CA LEU A 131 -8.26 11.05 2.40
C LEU A 131 -9.36 10.86 3.45
N THR A 132 -9.94 9.66 3.46
CA THR A 132 -10.90 9.24 4.50
C THR A 132 -10.23 9.20 5.87
N ASP A 133 -11.02 9.30 6.93
CA ASP A 133 -10.51 9.22 8.31
C ASP A 133 -9.80 7.88 8.55
N ARG A 134 -10.36 6.77 8.05
CA ARG A 134 -9.73 5.46 8.07
C ARG A 134 -8.35 5.45 7.41
N SER A 135 -8.22 6.08 6.24
CA SER A 135 -6.93 6.14 5.53
C SER A 135 -5.89 6.92 6.31
N ARG A 136 -6.30 8.02 6.98
CA ARG A 136 -5.41 8.78 7.88
C ARG A 136 -4.97 7.94 9.07
N GLN A 137 -5.92 7.27 9.74
CA GLN A 137 -5.63 6.36 10.85
C GLN A 137 -4.63 5.26 10.46
N TRP A 138 -4.80 4.66 9.27
CA TRP A 138 -3.85 3.69 8.74
C TRP A 138 -2.45 4.29 8.52
N ILE A 139 -2.36 5.48 7.92
CA ILE A 139 -1.08 6.16 7.67
C ILE A 139 -0.37 6.49 8.99
N ASP A 140 -1.09 7.10 9.93
CA ASP A 140 -0.55 7.53 11.22
C ASP A 140 -0.19 6.32 12.09
N GLY A 141 -1.06 5.30 12.10
CA GLY A 141 -0.83 4.04 12.79
C GLY A 141 0.45 3.35 12.32
N ILE A 142 0.66 3.20 11.01
CA ILE A 142 1.90 2.61 10.48
C ILE A 142 3.12 3.50 10.76
N ARG A 143 3.01 4.82 10.58
CA ARG A 143 4.10 5.76 10.86
C ARG A 143 4.58 5.69 12.31
N SER A 144 3.67 5.43 13.26
CA SER A 144 4.00 5.32 14.69
C SER A 144 4.98 4.19 15.03
N HIS A 145 5.13 3.19 14.14
CA HIS A 145 6.09 2.09 14.30
C HIS A 145 7.49 2.39 13.76
N PHE A 146 7.70 3.56 13.16
CA PHE A 146 9.03 4.02 12.77
C PHE A 146 9.68 4.80 13.91
N LYS A 147 10.88 4.39 14.32
CA LYS A 147 11.69 5.15 15.28
C LYS A 147 13.02 5.50 14.64
N GLY A 148 13.49 6.71 14.94
CA GLY A 148 14.75 7.24 14.43
C GLY A 148 15.61 7.80 15.54
N ARG A 149 16.93 7.79 15.31
CA ARG A 149 17.90 8.50 16.12
C ARG A 149 18.36 9.75 15.35
N PRO A 150 18.34 10.94 15.98
CA PRO A 150 18.84 12.16 15.35
C PRO A 150 20.27 12.00 14.84
N LEU A 151 20.59 12.68 13.75
CA LEU A 151 21.96 12.79 13.29
C LEU A 151 22.78 13.56 14.33
N ALA A 152 23.97 13.05 14.65
CA ALA A 152 24.92 13.81 15.44
C ALA A 152 25.27 15.09 14.66
N ALA A 153 25.20 16.24 15.32
CA ALA A 153 25.70 17.48 14.73
C ALA A 153 27.15 17.24 14.28
N ALA A 154 27.47 17.64 13.05
CA ALA A 154 28.85 17.60 12.58
C ALA A 154 29.72 18.33 13.61
N ALA A 155 30.88 17.76 13.94
CA ALA A 155 31.86 18.47 14.73
C ALA A 155 32.12 19.82 14.05
N PRO A 156 32.24 20.92 14.81
CA PRO A 156 32.54 22.21 14.22
C PRO A 156 33.78 22.08 13.33
N VAL A 157 33.72 22.67 12.15
CA VAL A 157 34.86 22.70 11.23
C VAL A 157 36.06 23.24 12.01
N PRO A 158 37.19 22.51 12.09
CA PRO A 158 38.38 23.02 12.74
C PRO A 158 38.72 24.40 12.17
N ALA A 159 39.06 25.37 13.01
CA ALA A 159 39.31 26.75 12.58
C ALA A 159 40.33 26.86 11.42
N GLN A 160 41.23 25.88 11.26
CA GLN A 160 42.17 25.81 10.14
C GLN A 160 41.52 25.55 8.77
N LEU A 161 40.29 25.05 8.73
CA LEU A 161 39.55 24.66 7.52
C LEU A 161 38.43 25.64 7.15
N GLU A 162 38.12 26.65 7.98
CA GLU A 162 37.05 27.64 7.70
C GLU A 162 37.25 28.40 6.38
N ASN A 163 38.51 28.61 5.96
CA ASN A 163 38.84 29.31 4.73
C ASN A 163 39.09 28.37 3.53
N HIS A 164 38.99 27.06 3.70
CA HIS A 164 39.24 26.09 2.64
C HIS A 164 37.92 25.63 2.01
N GLN A 165 37.42 26.41 1.04
CA GLN A 165 36.26 26.01 0.25
C GLN A 165 36.67 25.01 -0.83
N PHE A 166 36.14 23.79 -0.78
CA PHE A 166 36.19 22.88 -1.92
C PHE A 166 35.27 23.43 -3.01
N LYS A 167 35.81 23.67 -4.20
CA LYS A 167 34.98 23.87 -5.40
C LYS A 167 34.32 22.53 -5.73
N ILE A 168 33.02 22.42 -5.49
CA ILE A 168 32.21 21.37 -6.10
C ILE A 168 32.07 21.78 -7.58
N LEU A 169 32.66 20.98 -8.47
CA LEU A 169 32.50 21.11 -9.92
C LEU A 169 31.12 20.62 -10.37
#